data_AF-A0A5B9M128-F1
#
_entry.id   AF-A0A5B9M128-F1
#
_cell.length_a   1.000
_cell.length_b   1.000
_cell.length_c   1.000
_cell.angle_alpha   90.00
_cell.angle_beta   90.00
_cell.angle_gamma   90.00
#
_symmetry.space_group_name_H-M   'P 1'
#
loop_
_entity.id
_entity.type
_entity.pdbx_description
1 polymer ?
#
loop_
_entity_poly.entity_id
_entity_poly.type
_entity_poly.pdbx_seq_one_letter_code
_entity_poly.pdbx_strand_id
1 'polypeptide(L)'
;MGSNTPDFSILVSGSVTYNPWIVLRINANPGTVLIGGNSQITADLQHDSNGALHDPSEGLIPYTGPANFSTTLGSIEDTNFTDGTATSTLTGLNTRGVATVCAEVDNETVNTTVTVLKPATFALGNLTVTPTTGITPLNIRIKAMITNTGDFAGDYTAILKVNQRSIQNQTTTLNPGETKIIEFTLTITQPGHYNVTIGTLPPKLVTAGITINQLSGTANSVIKYYARYKRLPSSVTISGKKFTMAQLLDLLVRATIQINAGNLKPLSTRTVGYTGSTGTTRSIRLSKSLYISTAITIRNSINRYGTAPKYATTRYGKIPFTRLVHLYSKVLGFYGSYRKLPSYVSI
;
A
#
# COMPACT_ATOMS: atom_id res chain seq x y z
N MET A 1 -34.63 -39.16 -32.57
CA MET A 1 -35.05 -39.15 -31.16
C MET A 1 -36.05 -38.01 -31.06
N GLY A 2 -36.60 -37.70 -29.91
CA GLY A 2 -37.62 -36.65 -29.80
C GLY A 2 -37.43 -35.85 -28.54
N SER A 3 -38.41 -34.99 -28.24
CA SER A 3 -38.44 -34.32 -26.95
C SER A 3 -38.27 -35.30 -25.80
N ASN A 4 -37.65 -34.85 -24.70
CA ASN A 4 -37.62 -35.59 -23.44
C ASN A 4 -39.03 -35.84 -22.88
N THR A 5 -40.02 -35.06 -23.34
CA THR A 5 -41.46 -35.20 -23.08
C THR A 5 -42.23 -35.43 -24.39
N PRO A 6 -42.07 -36.60 -25.04
CA PRO A 6 -42.69 -36.86 -26.34
C PRO A 6 -44.20 -37.13 -26.19
N ASP A 7 -45.00 -36.58 -27.11
CA ASP A 7 -46.39 -36.99 -27.30
C ASP A 7 -46.44 -38.18 -28.28
N PHE A 8 -46.43 -39.41 -27.76
CA PHE A 8 -46.44 -40.59 -28.63
C PHE A 8 -47.73 -40.75 -29.43
N SER A 9 -48.85 -40.15 -29.01
CA SER A 9 -50.14 -40.29 -29.71
C SER A 9 -50.11 -39.73 -31.13
N ILE A 10 -49.21 -38.79 -31.40
CA ILE A 10 -48.99 -38.18 -32.72
C ILE A 10 -47.74 -38.72 -33.43
N LEU A 11 -46.85 -39.44 -32.72
CA LEU A 11 -45.56 -39.91 -33.24
C LEU A 11 -45.57 -41.37 -33.70
N VAL A 12 -46.51 -42.20 -33.23
CA VAL A 12 -46.60 -43.62 -33.64
C VAL A 12 -47.92 -43.91 -34.34
N SER A 13 -47.88 -44.75 -35.38
CA SER A 13 -49.08 -45.35 -35.98
C SER A 13 -49.09 -46.85 -35.67
N GLY A 14 -50.13 -47.31 -34.95
CA GLY A 14 -50.27 -48.70 -34.52
C GLY A 14 -49.77 -49.00 -33.09
N SER A 15 -49.82 -50.27 -32.70
CA SER A 15 -49.41 -50.73 -31.36
C SER A 15 -47.89 -50.86 -31.28
N VAL A 16 -47.22 -49.86 -30.73
CA VAL A 16 -45.76 -49.84 -30.50
C VAL A 16 -45.48 -49.76 -28.99
N THR A 17 -44.54 -50.56 -28.50
CA THR A 17 -43.99 -50.40 -27.15
C THR A 17 -42.87 -49.37 -27.19
N TYR A 18 -43.11 -48.19 -26.62
CA TYR A 18 -42.18 -47.05 -26.63
C TYR A 18 -41.67 -46.68 -25.22
N ASN A 19 -42.20 -47.29 -24.18
CA ASN A 19 -41.83 -47.02 -22.80
C ASN A 19 -40.92 -48.15 -22.26
N PRO A 20 -39.72 -47.85 -21.77
CA PRO A 20 -39.12 -46.51 -21.65
C PRO A 20 -38.50 -46.02 -22.98
N TRP A 21 -38.46 -44.70 -23.18
CA TRP A 21 -37.76 -44.03 -24.29
C TRP A 21 -36.45 -43.38 -23.83
N ILE A 22 -35.50 -43.20 -24.76
CA ILE A 22 -34.23 -42.50 -24.49
C ILE A 22 -34.45 -41.00 -24.30
N VAL A 23 -33.74 -40.42 -23.33
CA VAL A 23 -33.74 -38.98 -23.04
C VAL A 23 -32.36 -38.36 -23.26
N LEU A 24 -32.34 -37.12 -23.75
CA LEU A 24 -31.14 -36.30 -23.78
C LEU A 24 -30.84 -35.78 -22.37
N ARG A 25 -29.60 -35.95 -21.92
CA ARG A 25 -29.07 -35.41 -20.67
C ARG A 25 -27.77 -34.66 -20.96
N ILE A 26 -27.40 -33.77 -20.04
CA ILE A 26 -26.11 -33.08 -20.07
C ILE A 26 -25.54 -32.97 -18.67
N ASN A 27 -24.23 -33.22 -18.55
CA ASN A 27 -23.52 -33.12 -17.29
C ASN A 27 -22.19 -32.37 -17.46
N ALA A 28 -21.79 -31.64 -16.41
CA ALA A 28 -20.50 -30.99 -16.31
C ALA A 28 -19.63 -31.65 -15.23
N ASN A 29 -18.37 -31.95 -15.56
CA ASN A 29 -17.42 -32.50 -14.62
C ASN A 29 -16.01 -31.86 -14.78
N PRO A 30 -15.52 -31.12 -13.77
CA PRO A 30 -16.22 -30.73 -12.55
C PRO A 30 -17.25 -29.60 -12.79
N GLY A 31 -18.39 -29.65 -12.10
CA GLY A 31 -19.39 -28.57 -12.14
C GLY A 31 -18.95 -27.25 -11.47
N THR A 32 -17.74 -27.19 -10.89
CA THR A 32 -17.14 -25.98 -10.32
C THR A 32 -15.65 -25.95 -10.60
N VAL A 33 -15.16 -24.80 -11.08
CA VAL A 33 -13.75 -24.56 -11.42
C VAL A 33 -13.28 -23.21 -10.87
N LEU A 34 -11.96 -23.02 -10.79
CA LEU A 34 -11.39 -21.69 -10.60
C LEU A 34 -11.33 -20.93 -11.93
N ILE A 35 -11.20 -19.60 -11.87
CA ILE A 35 -10.88 -18.78 -13.06
C ILE A 35 -9.70 -19.39 -13.83
N GLY A 36 -9.89 -19.58 -15.13
CA GLY A 36 -8.92 -20.22 -16.03
C GLY A 36 -8.96 -21.75 -16.05
N GLY A 37 -9.81 -22.38 -15.22
CA GLY A 37 -10.06 -23.82 -15.23
C GLY A 37 -10.98 -24.25 -16.37
N ASN A 38 -11.06 -25.57 -16.57
CA ASN A 38 -11.84 -26.21 -17.62
C ASN A 38 -12.81 -27.21 -17.00
N SER A 39 -13.94 -27.46 -17.68
CA SER A 39 -14.87 -28.54 -17.32
C SER A 39 -15.14 -29.40 -18.54
N GLN A 40 -15.13 -30.71 -18.36
CA GLN A 40 -15.65 -31.62 -19.36
C GLN A 40 -17.18 -31.52 -19.36
N ILE A 41 -17.78 -31.46 -20.55
CA ILE A 41 -19.22 -31.44 -20.75
C ILE A 41 -19.57 -32.68 -21.56
N THR A 42 -20.54 -33.46 -21.08
CA THR A 42 -21.00 -34.67 -21.75
C THR A 42 -22.50 -34.56 -21.98
N ALA A 43 -22.90 -34.58 -23.26
CA ALA A 43 -24.26 -34.84 -23.67
C ALA A 43 -24.44 -36.36 -23.80
N ASP A 44 -25.56 -36.85 -23.30
CA ASP A 44 -25.80 -38.26 -23.05
C ASP A 44 -27.18 -38.68 -23.56
N LEU A 45 -27.19 -39.72 -24.38
CA LEU A 45 -28.36 -40.42 -24.90
C LEU A 45 -28.36 -41.88 -24.45
N GLN A 46 -27.52 -42.29 -23.49
CA GLN A 46 -27.47 -43.69 -23.01
C GLN A 46 -28.51 -43.98 -21.93
N HIS A 47 -29.22 -42.97 -21.41
CA HIS A 47 -30.22 -43.17 -20.38
C HIS A 47 -31.64 -43.05 -20.93
N ASP A 48 -32.51 -43.91 -20.43
CA ASP A 48 -33.94 -43.80 -20.69
C ASP A 48 -34.67 -42.90 -19.69
N SER A 49 -35.97 -42.74 -19.94
CA SER A 49 -36.95 -41.98 -19.15
C SER A 49 -37.17 -42.55 -17.74
N ASN A 50 -36.84 -43.81 -17.49
CA ASN A 50 -36.81 -44.41 -16.14
C ASN A 50 -35.43 -44.24 -15.46
N GLY A 51 -34.44 -43.74 -16.20
CA GLY A 51 -33.05 -43.60 -15.74
C GLY A 51 -32.23 -44.87 -15.81
N ALA A 52 -32.70 -45.92 -16.49
CA ALA A 52 -31.86 -47.08 -16.76
C ALA A 52 -30.80 -46.72 -17.82
N LEU A 53 -29.57 -47.15 -17.56
CA LEU A 53 -28.46 -47.05 -18.50
C LEU A 53 -28.58 -48.16 -19.55
N HIS A 54 -28.46 -47.79 -20.82
CA HIS A 54 -28.37 -48.70 -21.96
C HIS A 54 -26.93 -48.70 -22.45
N ASP A 55 -26.19 -49.76 -22.11
CA ASP A 55 -24.76 -49.90 -22.43
C ASP A 55 -24.58 -50.01 -23.96
N PRO A 56 -23.74 -49.16 -24.58
CA PRO A 56 -23.50 -49.24 -26.02
C PRO A 56 -22.91 -50.57 -26.50
N SER A 57 -22.29 -51.36 -25.60
CA SER A 57 -21.81 -52.71 -25.90
C SER A 57 -22.94 -53.73 -26.05
N GLU A 58 -24.14 -53.43 -25.53
CA GLU A 58 -25.34 -54.29 -25.61
C GLU A 58 -26.28 -53.87 -26.75
N GLY A 59 -26.10 -52.69 -27.34
CA GLY A 59 -26.86 -52.21 -28.49
C GLY A 59 -26.47 -50.80 -28.92
N LEU A 60 -26.50 -50.52 -30.24
CA LEU A 60 -26.15 -49.21 -30.78
C LEU A 60 -27.25 -48.18 -30.51
N ILE A 61 -26.85 -47.01 -30.03
CA ILE A 61 -27.68 -45.79 -30.08
C ILE A 61 -27.40 -45.13 -31.43
N PRO A 62 -28.34 -45.15 -32.39
CA PRO A 62 -28.05 -44.87 -33.79
C PRO A 62 -27.77 -43.40 -34.10
N TYR A 63 -27.99 -42.49 -33.14
CA TYR A 63 -27.75 -41.07 -33.34
C TYR A 63 -26.25 -40.75 -33.29
N THR A 64 -25.71 -40.27 -34.41
CA THR A 64 -24.31 -39.87 -34.59
C THR A 64 -24.14 -38.41 -35.04
N GLY A 65 -25.22 -37.62 -34.92
CA GLY A 65 -25.23 -36.19 -35.26
C GLY A 65 -24.55 -35.31 -34.21
N PRO A 66 -24.49 -33.99 -34.44
CA PRO A 66 -23.91 -33.03 -33.49
C PRO A 66 -24.71 -32.95 -32.18
N ALA A 67 -24.03 -32.57 -31.10
CA ALA A 67 -24.65 -32.20 -29.84
C ALA A 67 -25.06 -30.72 -29.76
N ASN A 68 -24.60 -29.90 -30.71
CA ASN A 68 -24.85 -28.47 -30.80
C ASN A 68 -24.53 -27.74 -29.49
N PHE A 69 -23.34 -27.99 -28.93
CA PHE A 69 -22.93 -27.36 -27.70
C PHE A 69 -22.87 -25.83 -27.82
N SER A 70 -23.42 -25.14 -26.82
CA SER A 70 -23.31 -23.68 -26.68
C SER A 70 -23.12 -23.29 -25.22
N THR A 71 -22.55 -22.10 -24.98
CA THR A 71 -22.28 -21.62 -23.61
C THR A 71 -22.50 -20.12 -23.46
N THR A 72 -22.90 -19.67 -22.27
CA THR A 72 -23.00 -18.25 -21.91
C THR A 72 -21.68 -17.61 -21.50
N LEU A 73 -20.71 -18.41 -21.04
CA LEU A 73 -19.36 -17.97 -20.67
C LEU A 73 -18.31 -18.96 -21.17
N GLY A 74 -17.14 -18.45 -21.57
CA GLY A 74 -16.06 -19.27 -22.09
C GLY A 74 -16.26 -19.67 -23.54
N SER A 75 -15.64 -20.78 -23.94
CA SER A 75 -15.72 -21.35 -25.29
C SER A 75 -15.86 -22.86 -25.19
N ILE A 76 -16.66 -23.44 -26.07
CA ILE A 76 -16.85 -24.88 -26.20
C ILE A 76 -16.94 -25.21 -27.68
N GLU A 77 -16.20 -26.23 -28.11
CA GLU A 77 -16.30 -26.76 -29.46
C GLU A 77 -17.46 -27.76 -29.52
N ASP A 78 -18.15 -27.82 -30.64
CA ASP A 78 -19.18 -28.83 -30.82
C ASP A 78 -18.58 -30.19 -31.18
N THR A 79 -19.26 -31.27 -30.81
CA THR A 79 -18.84 -32.64 -31.13
C THR A 79 -20.04 -33.52 -31.48
N ASN A 80 -19.80 -34.51 -32.34
CA ASN A 80 -20.82 -35.48 -32.71
C ASN A 80 -20.94 -36.59 -31.67
N PHE A 81 -22.15 -37.13 -31.55
CA PHE A 81 -22.39 -38.33 -30.75
C PHE A 81 -21.66 -39.53 -31.35
N THR A 82 -21.04 -40.31 -30.47
CA THR A 82 -20.48 -41.63 -30.76
C THR A 82 -20.96 -42.55 -29.64
N ASP A 83 -21.62 -43.66 -30.01
CA ASP A 83 -22.13 -44.65 -29.05
C ASP A 83 -22.99 -44.01 -27.94
N GLY A 84 -23.86 -43.07 -28.33
CA GLY A 84 -24.80 -42.42 -27.41
C GLY A 84 -24.22 -41.31 -26.53
N THR A 85 -22.94 -40.94 -26.65
CA THR A 85 -22.37 -39.78 -25.94
C THR A 85 -21.65 -38.82 -26.87
N ALA A 86 -21.71 -37.53 -26.54
CA ALA A 86 -20.87 -36.50 -27.13
C ALA A 86 -20.17 -35.75 -26.00
N THR A 87 -18.85 -35.63 -26.07
CA THR A 87 -18.06 -34.96 -25.03
C THR A 87 -17.28 -33.82 -25.62
N SER A 88 -17.26 -32.68 -24.93
CA SER A 88 -16.44 -31.52 -25.26
C SER A 88 -15.85 -30.91 -23.97
N THR A 89 -14.93 -29.95 -24.12
CA THR A 89 -14.31 -29.27 -22.99
C THR A 89 -14.67 -27.79 -23.02
N LEU A 90 -15.35 -27.34 -21.97
CA LEU A 90 -15.57 -25.93 -21.71
C LEU A 90 -14.25 -25.30 -21.24
N THR A 91 -13.80 -24.27 -21.95
CA THR A 91 -12.56 -23.53 -21.70
C THR A 91 -12.80 -22.01 -21.67
N GLY A 92 -11.76 -21.21 -21.47
CA GLY A 92 -11.86 -19.74 -21.58
C GLY A 92 -12.64 -19.07 -20.44
N LEU A 93 -12.79 -19.75 -19.30
CA LEU A 93 -13.53 -19.27 -18.11
C LEU A 93 -12.70 -18.24 -17.32
N ASN A 94 -12.44 -17.09 -17.93
CA ASN A 94 -11.53 -16.07 -17.42
C ASN A 94 -12.17 -15.06 -16.44
N THR A 95 -13.46 -15.18 -16.18
CA THR A 95 -14.21 -14.30 -15.28
C THR A 95 -15.04 -15.11 -14.30
N ARG A 96 -15.17 -14.61 -13.06
CA ARG A 96 -16.04 -15.21 -12.04
C ARG A 96 -17.49 -15.15 -12.54
N GLY A 97 -18.23 -16.25 -12.39
CA GLY A 97 -19.62 -16.32 -12.80
C GLY A 97 -20.15 -17.75 -12.87
N VAL A 98 -21.29 -17.93 -13.53
CA VAL A 98 -21.87 -19.24 -13.82
C VAL A 98 -21.97 -19.36 -15.34
N ALA A 99 -21.28 -20.33 -15.92
CA ALA A 99 -21.43 -20.69 -17.33
C ALA A 99 -22.62 -21.66 -17.44
N THR A 100 -23.63 -21.29 -18.22
CA THR A 100 -24.70 -22.20 -18.62
C THR A 100 -24.30 -22.82 -19.94
N VAL A 101 -24.20 -24.15 -19.97
CA VAL A 101 -23.87 -24.90 -21.18
C VAL A 101 -25.11 -25.66 -21.62
N CYS A 102 -25.45 -25.56 -22.89
CA CYS A 102 -26.58 -26.25 -23.50
C CYS A 102 -26.10 -27.31 -24.50
N ALA A 103 -26.87 -28.38 -24.63
CA ALA A 103 -26.82 -29.29 -25.76
C ALA A 103 -28.22 -29.38 -26.37
N GLU A 104 -28.28 -29.48 -27.69
CA GLU A 104 -29.54 -29.48 -28.44
C GLU A 104 -29.55 -30.61 -29.48
N VAL A 105 -30.52 -31.50 -29.37
CA VAL A 105 -30.74 -32.61 -30.31
C VAL A 105 -32.22 -32.66 -30.66
N ASP A 106 -32.58 -32.74 -31.94
CA ASP A 106 -33.98 -32.84 -32.40
C ASP A 106 -34.91 -31.76 -31.78
N ASN A 107 -34.40 -30.53 -31.62
CA ASN A 107 -35.09 -29.38 -31.00
C ASN A 107 -35.45 -29.57 -29.51
N GLU A 108 -34.85 -30.56 -28.85
CA GLU A 108 -34.82 -30.71 -27.40
C GLU A 108 -33.54 -30.06 -26.86
N THR A 109 -33.68 -29.11 -25.93
CA THR A 109 -32.54 -28.45 -25.29
C THR A 109 -32.44 -28.86 -23.83
N VAL A 110 -31.27 -29.35 -23.44
CA VAL A 110 -30.91 -29.54 -22.03
C VAL A 110 -29.77 -28.64 -21.64
N ASN A 111 -29.67 -28.29 -20.36
CA ASN A 111 -28.61 -27.44 -19.84
C ASN A 111 -27.96 -28.00 -18.58
N THR A 112 -26.70 -27.63 -18.39
CA THR A 112 -25.94 -27.80 -17.15
C THR A 112 -25.21 -26.50 -16.83
N THR A 113 -24.66 -26.39 -15.62
CA THR A 113 -23.94 -25.20 -15.18
C THR A 113 -22.54 -25.53 -14.68
N VAL A 114 -21.59 -24.68 -15.03
CA VAL A 114 -20.24 -24.68 -14.45
C VAL A 114 -20.04 -23.39 -13.66
N THR A 115 -19.86 -23.50 -12.35
CA THR A 115 -19.58 -22.35 -11.49
C THR A 115 -18.09 -22.01 -11.53
N VAL A 116 -17.76 -20.75 -11.86
CA VAL A 116 -16.38 -20.25 -11.92
C VAL A 116 -16.12 -19.37 -10.69
N LEU A 117 -15.28 -19.88 -9.80
CA LEU A 117 -14.92 -19.20 -8.55
C LEU A 117 -13.58 -18.48 -8.66
N LYS A 118 -13.44 -17.40 -7.91
CA LYS A 118 -12.19 -16.65 -7.78
C LYS A 118 -11.44 -17.10 -6.52
N PRO A 119 -10.13 -17.40 -6.57
CA PRO A 119 -9.36 -17.71 -5.37
C PRO A 119 -9.32 -16.52 -4.39
N ALA A 120 -8.93 -16.76 -3.13
CA ALA A 120 -8.76 -15.71 -2.14
C ALA A 120 -7.89 -14.56 -2.70
N THR A 121 -8.44 -13.36 -2.73
CA THR A 121 -7.80 -12.20 -3.38
C THR A 121 -8.05 -10.96 -2.52
N PHE A 122 -7.01 -10.29 -2.06
CA PHE A 122 -7.15 -9.25 -1.04
C PHE A 122 -7.03 -7.84 -1.61
N ALA A 123 -7.99 -6.98 -1.27
CA ALA A 123 -7.96 -5.56 -1.54
C ALA A 123 -7.63 -4.80 -0.26
N LEU A 124 -6.69 -3.86 -0.34
CA LEU A 124 -6.33 -2.98 0.77
C LEU A 124 -6.99 -1.61 0.61
N GLY A 125 -7.34 -0.99 1.73
CA GLY A 125 -7.90 0.35 1.74
C GLY A 125 -7.72 1.09 3.06
N ASN A 126 -8.15 2.36 3.06
CA ASN A 126 -8.30 3.18 4.26
C ASN A 126 -7.05 3.22 5.18
N LEU A 127 -5.88 3.52 4.62
CA LEU A 127 -4.67 3.74 5.42
C LEU A 127 -4.83 4.97 6.30
N THR A 128 -4.75 4.78 7.62
CA THR A 128 -4.71 5.87 8.60
C THR A 128 -3.47 5.77 9.47
N VAL A 129 -2.88 6.91 9.80
CA VAL A 129 -1.72 7.02 10.69
C VAL A 129 -1.98 8.15 11.67
N THR A 130 -1.92 7.85 12.98
CA THR A 130 -2.22 8.84 14.02
C THR A 130 -1.22 8.75 15.17
N PRO A 131 -0.59 9.87 15.60
CA PRO A 131 -0.53 11.17 14.92
C PRO A 131 0.39 11.15 13.68
N THR A 132 0.22 12.09 12.76
CA THR A 132 1.15 12.30 11.61
C THR A 132 2.27 13.28 11.91
N THR A 133 2.19 14.03 13.01
CA THR A 133 3.23 14.96 13.42
C THR A 133 3.41 14.94 14.93
N GLY A 134 4.64 15.08 15.41
CA GLY A 134 4.92 15.16 16.83
C GLY A 134 6.40 15.33 17.12
N ILE A 135 6.81 14.98 18.34
CA ILE A 135 8.22 15.05 18.80
C ILE A 135 8.76 13.66 19.04
N THR A 136 10.07 13.49 18.89
CA THR A 136 10.74 12.23 19.19
C THR A 136 10.96 12.04 20.69
N PRO A 137 10.73 10.82 21.23
CA PRO A 137 10.17 9.64 20.56
C PRO A 137 8.66 9.81 20.27
N LEU A 138 8.24 9.51 19.03
CA LEU A 138 6.86 9.67 18.57
C LEU A 138 6.20 8.31 18.41
N ASN A 139 5.23 8.00 19.27
CA ASN A 139 4.41 6.79 19.14
C ASN A 139 3.27 7.05 18.15
N ILE A 140 3.17 6.22 17.12
CA ILE A 140 2.13 6.27 16.10
C ILE A 140 1.36 4.95 16.02
N ARG A 141 0.07 5.06 15.70
CA ARG A 141 -0.83 3.96 15.40
C ARG A 141 -1.14 3.97 13.92
N ILE A 142 -0.95 2.84 13.25
CA ILE A 142 -1.17 2.67 11.81
C ILE A 142 -2.28 1.66 11.63
N LYS A 143 -3.33 2.01 10.88
CA LYS A 143 -4.43 1.10 10.53
C LYS A 143 -4.63 1.02 9.03
N ALA A 144 -5.02 -0.15 8.55
CA ALA A 144 -5.53 -0.33 7.20
C ALA A 144 -6.67 -1.35 7.20
N MET A 145 -7.58 -1.23 6.24
CA MET A 145 -8.60 -2.22 5.96
C MET A 145 -8.07 -3.22 4.94
N ILE A 146 -8.35 -4.50 5.17
CA ILE A 146 -8.08 -5.61 4.25
C ILE A 146 -9.43 -6.29 4.00
N THR A 147 -9.80 -6.45 2.73
CA THR A 147 -11.03 -7.12 2.32
C THR A 147 -10.71 -8.30 1.43
N ASN A 148 -11.27 -9.47 1.71
CA ASN A 148 -11.18 -10.61 0.79
C ASN A 148 -12.25 -10.50 -0.29
N THR A 149 -11.81 -10.31 -1.52
CA THR A 149 -12.63 -10.17 -2.74
C THR A 149 -12.67 -11.46 -3.57
N GLY A 150 -12.14 -12.56 -3.03
CA GLY A 150 -12.25 -13.91 -3.58
C GLY A 150 -13.42 -14.68 -2.96
N ASP A 151 -13.62 -15.89 -3.47
CA ASP A 151 -14.70 -16.81 -3.08
C ASP A 151 -14.24 -17.90 -2.10
N PHE A 152 -12.96 -17.90 -1.76
CA PHE A 152 -12.37 -18.78 -0.76
C PHE A 152 -11.79 -17.99 0.41
N ALA A 153 -11.83 -18.58 1.59
CA ALA A 153 -11.06 -18.08 2.71
C ALA A 153 -9.56 -18.15 2.41
N GLY A 154 -8.79 -17.24 2.98
CA GLY A 154 -7.34 -17.27 2.83
C GLY A 154 -6.64 -16.36 3.81
N ASP A 155 -5.33 -16.57 3.93
CA ASP A 155 -4.46 -15.80 4.80
C ASP A 155 -3.84 -14.62 4.06
N TYR A 156 -3.90 -13.44 4.68
CA TYR A 156 -3.21 -12.24 4.23
C TYR A 156 -2.16 -11.80 5.25
N THR A 157 -0.93 -11.62 4.80
CA THR A 157 0.17 -11.08 5.60
C THR A 157 0.36 -9.60 5.30
N ALA A 158 -0.14 -8.74 6.20
CA ALA A 158 0.08 -7.30 6.14
C ALA A 158 1.52 -6.96 6.55
N ILE A 159 2.18 -6.12 5.78
CA ILE A 159 3.57 -5.70 6.04
C ILE A 159 3.60 -4.19 6.27
N LEU A 160 3.97 -3.77 7.48
CA LEU A 160 4.27 -2.37 7.80
C LEU A 160 5.63 -2.00 7.20
N LYS A 161 5.65 -0.95 6.37
CA LYS A 161 6.86 -0.40 5.77
C LYS A 161 7.08 1.05 6.19
N VAL A 162 8.33 1.40 6.45
CA VAL A 162 8.79 2.78 6.69
C VAL A 162 9.92 3.08 5.72
N ASN A 163 9.75 4.12 4.89
CA ASN A 163 10.68 4.47 3.82
C ASN A 163 11.01 3.25 2.92
N GLN A 164 9.98 2.50 2.53
CA GLN A 164 10.03 1.26 1.75
C GLN A 164 10.66 0.04 2.43
N ARG A 165 11.24 0.18 3.64
CA ARG A 165 11.78 -0.94 4.41
C ARG A 165 10.70 -1.59 5.26
N SER A 166 10.58 -2.92 5.19
CA SER A 166 9.71 -3.71 6.07
C SER A 166 10.18 -3.63 7.52
N ILE A 167 9.27 -3.29 8.43
CA ILE A 167 9.54 -3.11 9.86
C ILE A 167 8.85 -4.19 10.70
N GLN A 168 7.58 -4.47 10.40
CA GLN A 168 6.75 -5.46 11.09
C GLN A 168 5.83 -6.14 10.08
N ASN A 169 5.34 -7.33 10.42
CA ASN A 169 4.27 -8.00 9.69
C ASN A 169 3.22 -8.55 10.66
N GLN A 170 2.02 -8.80 10.13
CA GLN A 170 0.94 -9.46 10.85
C GLN A 170 0.10 -10.25 9.85
N THR A 171 -0.22 -11.49 10.17
CA THR A 171 -1.04 -12.36 9.31
C THR A 171 -2.43 -12.50 9.92
N THR A 172 -3.45 -12.52 9.07
CA THR A 172 -4.83 -12.81 9.45
C THR A 172 -5.54 -13.58 8.34
N THR A 173 -6.37 -14.52 8.73
CA THR A 173 -7.31 -15.21 7.84
C THR A 173 -8.53 -14.32 7.60
N LEU A 174 -9.05 -14.27 6.38
CA LEU A 174 -10.33 -13.65 6.06
C LEU A 174 -11.20 -14.59 5.24
N ASN A 175 -12.48 -14.70 5.62
CA ASN A 175 -13.50 -15.38 4.84
C ASN A 175 -13.89 -14.58 3.58
N PRO A 176 -14.57 -15.19 2.59
CA PRO A 176 -15.06 -14.47 1.41
C PRO A 176 -15.92 -13.25 1.79
N GLY A 177 -15.62 -12.08 1.21
CA GLY A 177 -16.33 -10.82 1.49
C GLY A 177 -16.00 -10.18 2.85
N GLU A 178 -15.22 -10.82 3.71
CA GLU A 178 -14.88 -10.28 5.03
C GLU A 178 -13.90 -9.11 4.92
N THR A 179 -14.14 -8.07 5.72
CA THR A 179 -13.22 -6.94 5.92
C THR A 179 -12.70 -6.91 7.36
N LYS A 180 -11.37 -6.89 7.53
CA LYS A 180 -10.71 -6.70 8.83
C LYS A 180 -9.87 -5.44 8.84
N ILE A 181 -9.79 -4.81 10.01
CA ILE A 181 -8.86 -3.71 10.27
C ILE A 181 -7.59 -4.30 10.90
N ILE A 182 -6.46 -4.13 10.23
CA ILE A 182 -5.15 -4.43 10.80
C ILE A 182 -4.59 -3.21 11.51
N GLU A 183 -3.89 -3.41 12.62
CA GLU A 183 -3.34 -2.32 13.41
C GLU A 183 -1.90 -2.60 13.84
N PHE A 184 -1.01 -1.64 13.56
CA PHE A 184 0.37 -1.64 14.07
C PHE A 184 0.60 -0.45 15.00
N THR A 185 1.55 -0.60 15.92
CA THR A 185 2.11 0.49 16.71
C THR A 185 3.60 0.61 16.45
N LEU A 186 4.09 1.83 16.27
CA LEU A 186 5.50 2.11 15.98
C LEU A 186 5.97 3.34 16.75
N THR A 187 7.19 3.28 17.29
CA THR A 187 7.87 4.42 17.92
C THR A 187 8.96 4.98 16.99
N ILE A 188 8.79 6.21 16.51
CA ILE A 188 9.82 6.95 15.77
C ILE A 188 10.76 7.64 16.77
N THR A 189 11.98 7.12 16.91
CA THR A 189 12.95 7.60 17.90
C THR A 189 13.83 8.74 17.41
N GLN A 190 13.93 8.93 16.09
CA GLN A 190 14.79 9.93 15.47
C GLN A 190 13.97 11.00 14.73
N PRO A 191 14.44 12.25 14.69
CA PRO A 191 13.71 13.33 14.03
C PRO A 191 13.86 13.22 12.51
N GLY A 192 12.78 13.48 11.78
CA GLY A 192 12.77 13.33 10.33
C GLY A 192 11.39 13.24 9.72
N HIS A 193 11.39 12.95 8.43
CA HIS A 193 10.23 12.67 7.61
C HIS A 193 10.23 11.18 7.27
N TYR A 194 9.08 10.53 7.45
CA TYR A 194 8.92 9.09 7.31
C TYR A 194 7.70 8.80 6.45
N ASN A 195 7.90 8.08 5.35
CA ASN A 195 6.80 7.55 4.54
C ASN A 195 6.38 6.21 5.14
N VAL A 196 5.19 6.17 5.75
CA VAL A 196 4.65 5.00 6.46
C VAL A 196 3.52 4.39 5.64
N THR A 197 3.55 3.07 5.40
CA THR A 197 2.51 2.36 4.65
C THR A 197 2.34 0.92 5.11
N ILE A 198 1.22 0.30 4.73
CA ILE A 198 0.95 -1.14 4.86
C ILE A 198 0.80 -1.72 3.45
N GLY A 199 1.57 -2.76 3.15
CA GLY A 199 1.51 -3.46 1.87
C GLY A 199 1.89 -2.56 0.69
N THR A 200 0.93 -2.35 -0.22
CA THR A 200 1.05 -1.55 -1.44
C THR A 200 0.28 -0.23 -1.39
N LEU A 201 -0.33 0.11 -0.24
CA LEU A 201 -1.10 1.35 -0.11
C LEU A 201 -0.21 2.59 -0.33
N PRO A 202 -0.75 3.70 -0.87
CA PRO A 202 -0.04 4.97 -0.94
C PRO A 202 0.44 5.40 0.46
N PRO A 203 1.71 5.77 0.64
CA PRO A 203 2.26 6.07 1.96
C PRO A 203 1.67 7.35 2.55
N LYS A 204 1.58 7.41 3.87
CA LYS A 204 1.31 8.62 4.64
C LYS A 204 2.62 9.19 5.20
N LEU A 205 2.80 10.49 5.03
CA LEU A 205 3.94 11.21 5.56
C LEU A 205 3.76 11.45 7.06
N VAL A 206 4.74 11.00 7.86
CA VAL A 206 4.86 11.28 9.28
C VAL A 206 6.08 12.16 9.53
N THR A 207 5.92 13.23 10.32
CA THR A 207 7.00 14.17 10.66
C THR A 207 7.27 14.16 12.16
N ALA A 208 8.46 13.68 12.53
CA ALA A 208 8.95 13.73 13.90
C ALA A 208 9.93 14.90 14.05
N GLY A 209 9.55 15.88 14.86
CA GLY A 209 10.28 17.13 15.06
C GLY A 209 11.22 17.12 16.27
N ILE A 210 12.01 18.20 16.36
CA ILE A 210 12.94 18.47 17.45
C ILE A 210 12.37 19.59 18.32
N THR A 211 12.40 19.42 19.64
CA THR A 211 12.00 20.47 20.58
C THR A 211 13.09 21.53 20.76
N ILE A 212 12.69 22.74 21.15
CA ILE A 212 13.64 23.80 21.49
C ILE A 212 14.57 23.37 22.64
N ASN A 213 14.06 22.60 23.62
CA ASN A 213 14.88 22.12 24.73
C ASN A 213 15.99 21.16 24.28
N GLN A 214 15.67 20.19 23.40
CA GLN A 214 16.69 19.31 22.80
C GLN A 214 17.75 20.14 22.06
N LEU A 215 17.31 21.14 21.30
CA LEU A 215 18.21 22.01 20.55
C LEU A 215 19.09 22.90 21.44
N SER A 216 18.56 23.44 22.55
CA SER A 216 19.31 24.21 23.55
C SER A 216 20.38 23.34 24.24
N GLY A 217 20.06 22.08 24.56
CA GLY A 217 21.04 21.13 25.08
C GLY A 217 22.20 20.90 24.10
N THR A 218 21.88 20.63 22.83
CA THR A 218 22.88 20.49 21.76
C THR A 218 23.70 21.76 21.56
N ALA A 219 23.07 22.93 21.60
CA ALA A 219 23.74 24.24 21.49
C ALA A 219 24.79 24.42 22.59
N ASN A 220 24.47 24.06 23.84
CA ASN A 220 25.42 24.10 24.95
C ASN A 220 26.63 23.19 24.74
N SER A 221 26.44 22.00 24.18
CA SER A 221 27.55 21.11 23.81
C SER A 221 28.46 21.73 22.73
N VAL A 222 27.88 22.42 21.74
CA VAL A 222 28.66 23.13 20.71
C VAL A 222 29.45 24.30 21.30
N ILE A 223 28.86 25.07 22.22
CA ILE A 223 29.57 26.15 22.94
C ILE A 223 30.79 25.57 23.68
N LYS A 224 30.61 24.49 24.45
CA LYS A 224 31.70 23.82 25.18
C LYS A 224 32.80 23.29 24.25
N TYR A 225 32.41 22.66 23.15
CA TYR A 225 33.35 22.17 22.15
C TYR A 225 34.17 23.31 21.53
N TYR A 226 33.51 24.37 21.10
CA TYR A 226 34.17 25.53 20.50
C TYR A 226 35.11 26.24 21.50
N ALA A 227 34.71 26.35 22.77
CA ALA A 227 35.55 26.91 23.82
C ALA A 227 36.87 26.15 23.98
N ARG A 228 36.82 24.81 23.90
CA ARG A 228 37.98 23.91 24.04
C ARG A 228 38.86 23.86 22.79
N TYR A 229 38.25 23.64 21.61
CA TYR A 229 39.01 23.31 20.39
C TYR A 229 39.16 24.48 19.41
N LYS A 230 38.53 25.62 19.69
CA LYS A 230 38.51 26.83 18.83
C LYS A 230 38.02 26.58 17.39
N ARG A 231 37.31 25.46 17.18
CA ARG A 231 36.71 25.04 15.91
C ARG A 231 35.35 24.40 16.17
N LEU A 232 34.51 24.34 15.15
CA LEU A 232 33.24 23.60 15.23
C LEU A 232 33.49 22.08 15.20
N PRO A 233 32.61 21.28 15.84
CA PRO A 233 32.60 19.85 15.61
C PRO A 233 32.18 19.56 14.15
N SER A 234 32.54 18.38 13.63
CA SER A 234 32.11 17.95 12.29
C SER A 234 30.59 17.74 12.20
N SER A 235 29.97 17.34 13.31
CA SER A 235 28.54 17.09 13.43
C SER A 235 28.09 17.10 14.90
N VAL A 236 26.79 17.15 15.13
CA VAL A 236 26.17 16.92 16.44
C VAL A 236 25.11 15.84 16.35
N THR A 237 24.83 15.20 17.48
CA THR A 237 23.73 14.23 17.59
C THR A 237 22.56 14.87 18.33
N ILE A 238 21.36 14.77 17.77
CA ILE A 238 20.10 15.20 18.39
C ILE A 238 19.14 14.01 18.34
N SER A 239 18.69 13.52 19.50
CA SER A 239 17.80 12.35 19.62
C SER A 239 18.29 11.15 18.79
N GLY A 240 19.58 10.80 18.94
CA GLY A 240 20.19 9.67 18.24
C GLY A 240 20.51 9.88 16.75
N LYS A 241 20.09 10.99 16.14
CA LYS A 241 20.39 11.31 14.73
C LYS A 241 21.52 12.31 14.58
N LYS A 242 22.44 12.06 13.65
CA LYS A 242 23.57 12.94 13.32
C LYS A 242 23.13 14.10 12.41
N PHE A 243 23.58 15.30 12.72
CA PHE A 243 23.32 16.54 11.98
C PHE A 243 24.62 17.25 11.65
N THR A 244 24.73 17.76 10.42
CA THR A 244 25.84 18.63 10.02
C THR A 244 25.74 19.99 10.70
N MET A 245 26.84 20.73 10.77
CA MET A 245 26.80 22.11 11.30
C MET A 245 25.91 23.04 10.48
N ALA A 246 25.75 22.79 9.18
CA ALA A 246 24.86 23.57 8.32
C ALA A 246 23.38 23.32 8.66
N GLN A 247 23.01 22.06 8.91
CA GLN A 247 21.67 21.70 9.40
C GLN A 247 21.44 22.23 10.81
N LEU A 248 22.46 22.18 11.68
CA LEU A 248 22.36 22.77 13.01
C LEU A 248 22.13 24.28 12.94
N LEU A 249 22.87 25.00 12.09
CA LEU A 249 22.67 26.45 11.91
C LEU A 249 21.21 26.75 11.53
N ASP A 250 20.65 25.99 10.58
CA ASP A 250 19.25 26.13 10.18
C ASP A 250 18.27 25.98 11.35
N LEU A 251 18.43 24.92 12.14
CA LEU A 251 17.61 24.66 13.32
C LEU A 251 17.72 25.79 14.33
N LEU A 252 18.94 26.25 14.62
CA LEU A 252 19.20 27.31 15.59
C LEU A 252 18.60 28.66 15.18
N VAL A 253 18.74 29.07 13.90
CA VAL A 253 18.16 30.35 13.44
C VAL A 253 16.64 30.28 13.40
N ARG A 254 16.06 29.16 12.95
CA ARG A 254 14.60 28.97 12.94
C ARG A 254 14.03 28.96 14.35
N ALA A 255 14.68 28.29 15.29
CA ALA A 255 14.28 28.29 16.69
C ALA A 255 14.40 29.68 17.31
N THR A 256 15.48 30.42 17.02
CA THR A 256 15.65 31.81 17.47
C THR A 256 14.50 32.70 17.02
N ILE A 257 14.10 32.58 15.74
CA ILE A 257 12.97 33.34 15.17
C ILE A 257 11.64 32.94 15.82
N GLN A 258 11.40 31.63 15.99
CA GLN A 258 10.19 31.10 16.62
C GLN A 258 10.04 31.57 18.06
N ILE A 259 11.12 31.48 18.86
CA ILE A 259 11.14 31.97 20.24
C ILE A 259 10.82 33.47 20.29
N ASN A 260 11.40 34.26 19.39
CA ASN A 260 11.11 35.70 19.34
C ASN A 260 9.64 36.00 19.04
N ALA A 261 8.96 35.10 18.31
CA ALA A 261 7.53 35.19 18.01
C ALA A 261 6.63 34.48 19.05
N GLY A 262 7.17 34.00 20.17
CA GLY A 262 6.41 33.25 21.18
C GLY A 262 5.98 31.84 20.74
N ASN A 263 6.51 31.33 19.63
CA ASN A 263 6.17 30.02 19.09
C ASN A 263 7.17 28.97 19.60
N LEU A 264 6.68 27.95 20.33
CA LEU A 264 7.51 26.86 20.85
C LEU A 264 7.26 25.52 20.16
N LYS A 265 6.58 25.53 19.00
CA LYS A 265 6.27 24.31 18.25
C LYS A 265 7.55 23.57 17.83
N PRO A 266 7.53 22.24 17.77
CA PRO A 266 8.67 21.45 17.30
C PRO A 266 9.14 21.86 15.90
N LEU A 267 10.45 21.79 15.68
CA LEU A 267 11.06 22.07 14.38
C LEU A 267 11.22 20.78 13.57
N SER A 268 10.73 20.82 12.33
CA SER A 268 11.05 19.80 11.32
C SER A 268 12.49 19.96 10.83
N THR A 269 13.13 18.83 10.59
CA THR A 269 14.48 18.77 10.01
C THR A 269 14.44 18.95 8.50
N ARG A 270 15.49 19.52 7.91
CA ARG A 270 15.66 19.55 6.45
C ARG A 270 17.10 19.32 6.05
N THR A 271 17.31 18.94 4.80
CA THR A 271 18.64 18.87 4.21
C THR A 271 19.16 20.28 3.96
N VAL A 272 20.41 20.53 4.36
CA VAL A 272 21.08 21.82 4.18
C VAL A 272 22.52 21.55 3.79
N GLY A 273 22.92 22.02 2.60
CA GLY A 273 24.29 21.90 2.11
C GLY A 273 25.24 22.90 2.77
N TYR A 274 26.54 22.61 2.69
CA TYR A 274 27.61 23.45 3.21
C TYR A 274 28.57 23.82 2.08
N THR A 275 28.87 25.10 1.90
CA THR A 275 29.72 25.58 0.81
C THR A 275 31.03 26.22 1.28
N GLY A 276 31.25 26.31 2.59
CA GLY A 276 32.46 26.92 3.17
C GLY A 276 32.14 27.97 4.23
N SER A 277 33.21 28.58 4.76
CA SER A 277 33.13 29.64 5.77
C SER A 277 34.15 30.72 5.43
N THR A 278 33.69 31.94 5.14
CA THR A 278 34.55 33.08 4.79
C THR A 278 34.06 34.33 5.51
N GLY A 279 34.91 35.31 5.83
CA GLY A 279 34.47 36.52 6.53
C GLY A 279 35.54 37.15 7.41
N THR A 280 35.14 38.15 8.21
CA THR A 280 36.01 38.87 9.13
C THR A 280 36.03 38.21 10.52
N THR A 281 37.17 38.30 11.22
CA THR A 281 37.42 37.64 12.52
C THR A 281 37.46 38.63 13.70
N ARG A 282 36.86 39.81 13.56
CA ARG A 282 36.84 40.81 14.64
C ARG A 282 35.83 40.44 15.74
N SER A 283 36.09 40.89 16.97
CA SER A 283 35.11 40.75 18.07
C SER A 283 33.90 41.64 17.78
N ILE A 284 32.69 41.08 17.81
CA ILE A 284 31.46 41.81 17.47
C ILE A 284 30.40 41.55 18.56
N ARG A 285 29.71 42.62 18.98
CA ARG A 285 28.54 42.56 19.84
C ARG A 285 27.27 42.86 19.05
N LEU A 286 26.40 41.87 18.88
CA LEU A 286 25.12 42.01 18.19
C LEU A 286 23.99 42.23 19.19
N SER A 287 23.18 43.28 18.98
CA SER A 287 21.93 43.48 19.72
C SER A 287 20.88 42.43 19.34
N LYS A 288 19.84 42.27 20.16
CA LYS A 288 18.68 41.41 19.88
C LYS A 288 18.09 41.65 18.50
N SER A 289 17.75 42.89 18.18
CA SER A 289 17.20 43.24 16.87
C SER A 289 18.11 42.80 15.71
N LEU A 290 19.43 42.98 15.85
CA LEU A 290 20.39 42.69 14.80
C LEU A 290 20.61 41.18 14.59
N TYR A 291 20.74 40.39 15.66
CA TYR A 291 20.87 38.93 15.48
C TYR A 291 19.54 38.29 15.04
N ILE A 292 18.38 38.87 15.38
CA ILE A 292 17.09 38.41 14.84
C ILE A 292 16.98 38.69 13.34
N SER A 293 17.29 39.90 12.89
CA SER A 293 17.26 40.21 11.45
C SER A 293 18.26 39.36 10.67
N THR A 294 19.45 39.14 11.23
CA THR A 294 20.45 38.23 10.66
C THR A 294 19.93 36.79 10.56
N ALA A 295 19.20 36.29 11.58
CA ALA A 295 18.62 34.95 11.57
C ALA A 295 17.61 34.80 10.43
N ILE A 296 16.78 35.82 10.21
CA ILE A 296 15.80 35.87 9.12
C ILE A 296 16.51 35.84 7.77
N THR A 297 17.58 36.63 7.58
CA THR A 297 18.37 36.62 6.34
C THR A 297 18.99 35.24 6.07
N ILE A 298 19.56 34.60 7.09
CA ILE A 298 20.14 33.25 6.96
C ILE A 298 19.06 32.23 6.59
N ARG A 299 17.91 32.22 7.29
CA ARG A 299 16.79 31.33 6.98
C ARG A 299 16.33 31.52 5.53
N ASN A 300 16.17 32.77 5.08
CA ASN A 300 15.72 33.07 3.73
C ASN A 300 16.77 32.62 2.69
N SER A 301 18.07 32.79 2.97
CA SER A 301 19.15 32.25 2.14
C SER A 301 19.09 30.73 2.02
N ILE A 302 18.91 30.02 3.14
CA ILE A 302 18.80 28.55 3.14
C ILE A 302 17.54 28.10 2.39
N ASN A 303 16.42 28.80 2.55
CA ASN A 303 15.20 28.52 1.79
C ASN A 303 15.42 28.67 0.27
N ARG A 304 16.17 29.69 -0.13
CA ARG A 304 16.40 30.01 -1.55
C ARG A 304 17.41 29.07 -2.21
N TYR A 305 18.49 28.73 -1.51
CA TYR A 305 19.64 28.04 -2.12
C TYR A 305 19.87 26.62 -1.60
N GLY A 306 19.09 26.15 -0.62
CA GLY A 306 19.29 24.84 0.02
C GLY A 306 20.61 24.69 0.77
N THR A 307 21.41 25.75 0.88
CA THR A 307 22.75 25.74 1.46
C THR A 307 22.88 26.81 2.53
N ALA A 308 23.65 26.49 3.58
CA ALA A 308 24.01 27.47 4.59
C ALA A 308 24.96 28.52 3.98
N PRO A 309 24.75 29.82 4.27
CA PRO A 309 25.58 30.87 3.69
C PRO A 309 27.00 30.82 4.28
N LYS A 310 28.00 31.14 3.44
CA LYS A 310 29.41 31.23 3.87
C LYS A 310 29.65 32.30 4.94
N TYR A 311 28.80 33.34 4.95
CA TYR A 311 28.75 34.43 5.92
C TYR A 311 27.39 35.12 5.95
N ALA A 312 27.17 35.93 6.98
CA ALA A 312 26.11 36.93 7.00
C ALA A 312 26.71 38.34 7.05
N THR A 313 26.24 39.24 6.20
CA THR A 313 26.66 40.64 6.19
C THR A 313 25.92 41.42 7.26
N THR A 314 26.65 42.15 8.09
CA THR A 314 26.11 43.06 9.11
C THR A 314 26.82 44.41 9.03
N ARG A 315 26.32 45.42 9.77
CA ARG A 315 27.03 46.70 9.92
C ARG A 315 28.44 46.59 10.51
N TYR A 316 28.76 45.46 11.13
CA TYR A 316 30.08 45.18 11.72
C TYR A 316 30.97 44.30 10.83
N GLY A 317 30.53 44.03 9.59
CA GLY A 317 31.25 43.21 8.61
C GLY A 317 30.59 41.86 8.35
N LYS A 318 31.32 41.00 7.61
CA LYS A 318 30.88 39.67 7.19
C LYS A 318 31.18 38.65 8.28
N ILE A 319 30.17 38.18 8.99
CA ILE A 319 30.32 37.17 10.05
C ILE A 319 30.41 35.79 9.38
N PRO A 320 31.53 35.05 9.51
CA PRO A 320 31.71 33.76 8.85
C PRO A 320 30.78 32.68 9.41
N PHE A 321 30.44 31.69 8.59
CA PHE A 321 29.60 30.54 8.95
C PHE A 321 29.96 29.92 10.30
N THR A 322 31.26 29.69 10.55
CA THR A 322 31.73 29.10 11.81
C THR A 322 31.33 29.91 13.04
N ARG A 323 31.37 31.25 12.92
CA ARG A 323 30.93 32.16 13.98
C ARG A 323 29.42 32.28 14.05
N LEU A 324 28.69 32.14 12.95
CA LEU A 324 27.22 32.11 12.97
C LEU A 324 26.70 30.92 13.76
N VAL A 325 27.25 29.72 13.54
CA VAL A 325 26.87 28.52 14.32
C VAL A 325 27.14 28.76 15.80
N HIS A 326 28.31 29.29 16.15
CA HIS A 326 28.65 29.60 17.55
C HIS A 326 27.74 30.69 18.14
N LEU A 327 27.46 31.76 17.40
CA LEU A 327 26.57 32.86 17.77
C LEU A 327 25.18 32.34 18.16
N TYR A 328 24.53 31.62 17.25
CA TYR A 328 23.18 31.10 17.52
C TYR A 328 23.16 29.95 18.51
N SER A 329 24.28 29.22 18.66
CA SER A 329 24.43 28.28 19.78
C SER A 329 24.40 29.03 21.11
N LYS A 330 25.12 30.16 21.25
CA LYS A 330 25.06 31.01 22.45
C LYS A 330 23.66 31.59 22.69
N VAL A 331 22.95 32.00 21.64
CA VAL A 331 21.56 32.48 21.74
C VAL A 331 20.64 31.39 22.33
N LEU A 332 20.66 30.18 21.76
CA LEU A 332 19.80 29.09 22.22
C LEU A 332 20.24 28.49 23.55
N GLY A 333 21.55 28.47 23.83
CA GLY A 333 22.10 28.08 25.14
C GLY A 333 21.62 29.03 26.24
N PHE A 334 21.70 30.34 26.00
CA PHE A 334 21.17 31.36 26.91
C PHE A 334 19.66 31.20 27.12
N TYR A 335 18.89 30.98 26.05
CA TYR A 335 17.45 30.73 26.17
C TYR A 335 17.15 29.48 27.03
N GLY A 336 17.93 28.40 26.87
CA GLY A 336 17.78 27.18 27.67
C GLY A 336 17.91 27.43 29.17
N SER A 337 18.80 28.34 29.57
CA SER A 337 19.03 28.70 30.98
C SER A 337 18.06 29.75 31.52
N TYR A 338 17.72 30.76 30.73
CA TYR A 338 17.01 31.96 31.22
C TYR A 338 15.58 32.12 30.69
N ARG A 339 15.11 31.22 29.82
CA ARG A 339 13.77 31.23 29.19
C ARG A 339 13.42 32.55 28.48
N LYS A 340 14.44 33.33 28.12
CA LYS A 340 14.34 34.57 27.34
C LYS A 340 15.54 34.70 26.40
N LEU A 341 15.35 35.36 25.26
CA LEU A 341 16.46 35.65 24.35
C LEU A 341 17.39 36.72 24.94
N PRO A 342 18.71 36.63 24.73
CA PRO A 342 19.66 37.59 25.28
C PRO A 342 19.48 38.97 24.64
N SER A 343 19.66 40.06 25.39
CA SER A 343 19.58 41.42 24.86
C SER A 343 20.72 41.73 23.86
N TYR A 344 21.86 41.04 23.99
CA TYR A 344 22.97 41.06 23.06
C TYR A 344 23.79 39.76 23.13
N VAL A 345 24.56 39.46 22.09
CA VAL A 345 25.54 38.36 22.08
C VAL A 345 26.86 38.83 21.48
N SER A 346 27.97 38.43 22.11
CA SER A 346 29.33 38.74 21.66
C SER A 346 30.02 37.51 21.07
N ILE A 347 30.76 37.66 19.96
CA ILE A 347 31.46 36.59 19.21
C ILE A 347 32.79 37.02 18.59
#